data_AF-A0A966UN95-F1
#
_entry.id   AF-A0A966UN95-F1
#
_cell.length_a   1.000
_cell.length_b   1.000
_cell.length_c   1.000
_cell.angle_alpha   90.00
_cell.angle_beta   90.00
_cell.angle_gamma   90.00
#
_symmetry.space_group_name_H-M   'P 1'
#
loop_
_entity.id
_entity.type
_entity.pdbx_description
1 polymer ?
#
loop_
_entity_poly.entity_id
_entity_poly.type
_entity_poly.pdbx_seq_one_letter_code
_entity_poly.pdbx_strand_id
1 'polypeptide(L)'
;MDFETGIIQLIEKAKADYLAWAGHQAHLLHVAAMIQEYNDSFRIEEGSKFIKIVSRNSVHCFIAKGNIGKFRMGDILKAASWKAPAKNFARGNVIDGTFDRIRWTGAL
;
A
#
# COMPACT_ATOMS: atom_id res chain seq x y z
N MET A 1 10.66 -10.21 8.23
CA MET A 1 11.27 -9.01 7.64
C MET A 1 11.14 -7.87 8.63
N ASP A 2 12.08 -6.94 8.68
CA ASP A 2 11.90 -5.74 9.51
C ASP A 2 10.82 -4.82 8.91
N PHE A 3 10.34 -3.92 9.76
CA PHE A 3 9.17 -3.09 9.49
C PHE A 3 9.35 -2.18 8.26
N GLU A 4 10.48 -1.49 8.15
CA GLU A 4 10.75 -0.56 7.04
C GLU A 4 10.87 -1.29 5.71
N THR A 5 11.64 -2.39 5.67
CA THR A 5 11.74 -3.23 4.47
C THR A 5 10.37 -3.78 4.07
N GLY A 6 9.52 -4.14 5.04
CA GLY A 6 8.16 -4.61 4.77
C GLY A 6 7.26 -3.56 4.09
N ILE A 7 7.36 -2.28 4.48
CA ILE A 7 6.62 -1.18 3.84
C ILE A 7 7.11 -0.97 2.40
N ILE A 8 8.42 -1.02 2.16
CA ILE A 8 8.97 -0.92 0.80
C ILE A 8 8.41 -2.05 -0.06
N GLN A 9 8.43 -3.29 0.44
CA GLN A 9 7.90 -4.44 -0.32
C GLN A 9 6.41 -4.33 -0.62
N LEU A 10 5.62 -3.77 0.30
CA LEU A 10 4.21 -3.48 0.05
C LEU A 10 4.03 -2.52 -1.14
N ILE A 11 4.82 -1.44 -1.19
CA ILE A 11 4.79 -0.46 -2.29
C ILE A 11 5.24 -1.13 -3.60
N GLU A 12 6.31 -1.92 -3.57
CA GLU A 12 6.79 -2.66 -4.74
C GLU A 12 5.74 -3.67 -5.25
N LYS A 13 4.99 -4.32 -4.34
CA LYS A 13 3.88 -5.19 -4.73
C LYS A 13 2.80 -4.42 -5.48
N ALA A 14 2.42 -3.24 -4.99
CA ALA A 14 1.47 -2.35 -5.64
C ALA A 14 1.98 -1.87 -7.01
N LYS A 15 3.25 -1.46 -7.13
CA LYS A 15 3.88 -1.08 -8.42
C LYS A 15 3.87 -2.23 -9.42
N ALA A 16 4.26 -3.43 -9.00
CA ALA A 16 4.24 -4.62 -9.84
C ALA A 16 2.82 -4.97 -10.32
N ASP A 17 1.80 -4.83 -9.46
CA ASP A 17 0.40 -5.06 -9.83
C ASP A 17 -0.11 -4.01 -10.85
N TYR A 18 0.35 -2.75 -10.76
CA TYR A 18 0.02 -1.71 -11.75
C TYR A 18 0.67 -1.98 -13.12
N LEU A 19 1.96 -2.35 -13.11
CA LEU A 19 2.67 -2.78 -14.31
C LEU A 19 1.98 -3.98 -14.96
N ALA A 20 1.52 -4.95 -14.16
CA ALA A 20 0.81 -6.12 -14.68
C ALA A 20 -0.54 -5.74 -15.31
N TRP A 21 -1.26 -4.77 -14.73
CA TRP A 21 -2.48 -4.21 -15.31
C TRP A 21 -2.23 -3.52 -16.66
N ALA A 22 -1.11 -2.79 -16.82
CA ALA A 22 -0.72 -2.21 -18.11
C ALA A 22 -0.43 -3.25 -19.20
N GLY A 23 0.11 -4.42 -18.82
CA GLY A 23 0.27 -5.57 -19.71
C GLY A 23 1.11 -5.26 -20.97
N HIS A 24 0.65 -5.71 -22.14
CA HIS A 24 1.38 -5.52 -23.40
C HIS A 24 1.55 -4.02 -23.77
N GLN A 25 0.69 -3.14 -23.25
CA GLN A 25 0.73 -1.71 -23.57
C GLN A 25 1.85 -0.94 -22.82
N ALA A 26 2.57 -1.58 -21.89
CA ALA A 26 3.65 -0.94 -21.11
C ALA A 26 4.75 -0.29 -21.97
N HIS A 27 4.97 -0.75 -23.21
CA HIS A 27 5.96 -0.17 -24.13
C HIS A 27 5.51 1.13 -24.81
N LEU A 28 4.21 1.48 -24.75
CA LEU A 28 3.70 2.71 -25.36
C LEU A 28 4.11 3.91 -24.51
N LEU A 29 4.62 4.97 -25.15
CA LEU A 29 5.21 6.12 -24.44
C LEU A 29 4.28 6.72 -23.38
N HIS A 30 3.00 6.93 -23.71
CA HIS A 30 2.02 7.48 -22.75
C HIS A 30 1.77 6.53 -21.57
N VAL A 31 1.71 5.21 -21.79
CA VAL A 31 1.52 4.22 -20.71
C VAL A 31 2.77 4.14 -19.83
N ALA A 32 3.97 4.19 -20.42
CA ALA A 32 5.22 4.22 -19.65
C ALA A 32 5.29 5.46 -18.75
N ALA A 33 4.87 6.63 -19.25
CA ALA A 33 4.73 7.83 -18.44
C ALA A 33 3.72 7.65 -17.29
N MET A 34 2.55 7.02 -17.53
CA MET A 34 1.57 6.73 -16.46
C MET A 34 2.12 5.78 -15.39
N ILE A 35 2.94 4.79 -15.77
CA ILE A 35 3.62 3.88 -14.85
C ILE A 35 4.64 4.64 -14.01
N GLN A 36 5.45 5.49 -14.64
CA GLN A 36 6.45 6.29 -13.94
C GLN A 36 5.79 7.24 -12.94
N GLU A 37 4.76 7.97 -13.37
CA GLU A 37 3.98 8.85 -12.49
C GLU A 37 3.39 8.08 -11.30
N TYR A 38 2.81 6.90 -11.51
CA TYR A 38 2.32 6.05 -10.43
C TYR A 38 3.45 5.66 -9.46
N ASN A 39 4.60 5.24 -9.99
CA ASN A 39 5.75 4.81 -9.20
C ASN A 39 6.31 5.92 -8.32
N ASP A 40 6.32 7.16 -8.82
CA ASP A 40 6.86 8.34 -8.14
C ASP A 40 5.84 8.97 -7.17
N SER A 41 4.57 8.58 -7.23
CA SER A 41 3.51 9.23 -6.46
C SER A 41 3.38 8.78 -5.00
N PHE A 42 4.15 7.77 -4.59
CA PHE A 42 3.99 7.18 -3.27
C PHE A 42 4.57 8.06 -2.18
N ARG A 43 3.75 8.36 -1.17
CA ARG A 43 4.17 9.06 0.05
C ARG A 43 3.81 8.23 1.27
N ILE A 44 4.75 8.20 2.21
CA ILE A 44 4.59 7.58 3.51
C ILE A 44 4.34 8.71 4.51
N GLU A 45 3.13 8.77 5.08
CA GLU A 45 2.78 9.77 6.07
C GLU A 45 2.65 9.10 7.44
N GLU A 46 3.48 9.54 8.38
CA GLU A 46 3.49 8.99 9.73
C GLU A 46 2.40 9.63 10.60
N GLY A 47 1.50 8.81 11.14
CA GLY A 47 0.58 9.20 12.20
C GLY A 47 0.95 8.59 13.56
N SER A 48 0.16 8.92 14.58
CA SER A 48 0.39 8.44 15.95
C SER A 48 0.27 6.91 16.08
N LYS A 49 -0.81 6.35 15.55
CA LYS A 49 -1.15 4.91 15.63
C LYS A 49 -0.88 4.15 14.34
N PHE A 50 -1.02 4.83 13.21
CA PHE A 50 -0.95 4.22 11.88
C PHE A 50 -0.01 5.01 10.98
N ILE A 51 0.72 4.30 10.14
CA ILE A 51 1.38 4.89 8.97
C ILE A 51 0.38 4.83 7.82
N LYS A 52 0.20 5.97 7.14
CA LYS A 52 -0.66 6.08 5.98
C LYS A 52 0.20 6.03 4.72
N ILE A 53 -0.18 5.17 3.77
CA ILE A 53 0.44 5.12 2.44
C ILE A 53 -0.50 5.80 1.46
N VAL A 54 0.00 6.82 0.77
CA VAL A 54 -0.73 7.59 -0.23
C VAL A 54 -0.13 7.31 -1.60
N SER A 55 -0.98 7.07 -2.60
CA SER A 55 -0.59 7.00 -4.01
C SER A 55 -1.41 8.02 -4.78
N ARG A 56 -0.75 8.87 -5.56
CA ARG A 56 -1.36 10.01 -6.28
C ARG A 56 -2.14 10.90 -5.31
N ASN A 57 -3.47 10.92 -5.43
CA ASN A 57 -4.39 11.71 -4.61
C ASN A 57 -5.36 10.83 -3.80
N SER A 58 -4.96 9.58 -3.53
CA SER A 58 -5.80 8.62 -2.80
C SER A 58 -4.99 7.85 -1.75
N VAL A 59 -5.66 7.46 -0.67
CA VAL A 59 -5.06 6.62 0.36
C VAL A 59 -5.04 5.18 -0.13
N HIS A 60 -3.84 4.62 -0.28
CA HIS A 60 -3.64 3.22 -0.66
C HIS A 60 -3.98 2.28 0.50
N CYS A 61 -3.35 2.49 1.66
CA CYS A 61 -3.62 1.71 2.87
C CYS A 61 -3.13 2.42 4.14
N PHE A 62 -3.45 1.83 5.29
CA PHE A 62 -2.85 2.16 6.59
C PHE A 62 -2.12 0.94 7.14
N ILE A 63 -1.09 1.17 7.95
CA ILE A 63 -0.28 0.13 8.59
C ILE A 63 -0.22 0.42 10.09
N ALA A 64 -0.57 -0.55 10.93
CA ALA A 64 -0.47 -0.41 12.38
C ALA A 64 1.00 -0.31 12.85
N LYS A 65 1.32 0.71 13.63
CA LYS A 65 2.69 0.92 14.18
C LYS A 65 3.00 0.07 15.41
N GLY A 66 1.96 -0.39 16.09
CA GLY A 66 2.05 -1.25 17.26
C GLY A 66 0.78 -2.09 17.38
N ASN A 67 0.64 -2.78 18.52
CA ASN A 67 -0.59 -3.49 18.82
C ASN A 67 -1.72 -2.50 19.14
N ILE A 68 -2.83 -2.57 18.40
CA ILE A 68 -3.97 -1.65 18.57
C ILE A 68 -5.27 -2.46 18.57
N GLY A 69 -5.79 -2.70 19.78
CA GLY A 69 -6.93 -3.58 19.97
C GLY A 69 -6.64 -4.97 19.43
N LYS A 70 -7.41 -5.40 18.41
CA LYS A 70 -7.22 -6.70 17.74
C LYS A 70 -6.12 -6.72 16.67
N PHE A 71 -5.60 -5.57 16.25
CA PHE A 71 -4.57 -5.49 15.21
C PHE A 71 -3.18 -5.57 15.82
N ARG A 72 -2.29 -6.31 15.16
CA ARG A 72 -0.89 -6.46 15.55
C ARG A 72 -0.05 -5.42 14.80
N MET A 73 1.14 -5.14 15.32
CA MET A 73 2.12 -4.32 14.60
C MET A 73 2.33 -4.84 13.17
N GLY A 74 2.30 -3.93 12.20
CA GLY A 74 2.51 -4.24 10.80
C GLY A 74 1.25 -4.66 10.04
N ASP A 75 0.11 -4.83 10.71
CA ASP A 75 -1.14 -5.16 10.04
C ASP A 75 -1.54 -4.07 9.04
N ILE A 76 -1.91 -4.50 7.84
CA ILE A 76 -2.33 -3.64 6.74
C ILE A 76 -3.85 -3.51 6.76
N LEU A 77 -4.36 -2.29 6.72
CA LEU A 77 -5.78 -1.98 6.79
C LEU A 77 -6.20 -1.15 5.58
N LYS A 78 -7.39 -1.44 5.09
CA LYS A 78 -8.03 -0.68 4.00
C LYS A 78 -8.37 0.73 4.48
N ALA A 79 -8.25 1.74 3.62
CA ALA A 79 -8.77 3.07 3.91
C ALA A 79 -10.31 3.06 4.03
N ALA A 80 -10.85 3.64 5.11
CA ALA A 80 -12.28 3.97 5.17
C ALA A 80 -12.50 5.46 4.84
N SER A 81 -11.54 6.30 5.22
CA SER A 81 -11.48 7.72 4.90
C SER A 81 -10.03 8.17 4.71
N TRP A 82 -9.83 9.43 4.35
CA TRP A 82 -8.50 10.04 4.28
C TRP A 82 -7.71 9.96 5.61
N LYS A 83 -8.43 10.01 6.74
CA LYS A 83 -7.82 10.10 8.08
C LYS A 83 -7.81 8.76 8.84
N ALA A 84 -8.57 7.76 8.40
CA ALA A 84 -8.74 6.54 9.18
C ALA A 84 -8.93 5.25 8.34
N PRO A 85 -8.43 4.12 8.85
CA PRO A 85 -8.66 2.82 8.24
C PRO A 85 -10.01 2.21 8.61
N ALA A 86 -10.50 1.31 7.78
CA ALA A 86 -11.54 0.37 8.15
C ALA A 86 -10.99 -0.60 9.22
N LYS A 87 -11.73 -0.78 10.31
CA LYS A 87 -11.31 -1.58 11.48
C LYS A 87 -12.02 -2.94 11.57
N ASN A 88 -12.49 -3.47 10.45
CA ASN A 88 -13.12 -4.79 10.38
C ASN A 88 -12.09 -5.93 10.48
N PHE A 89 -11.04 -5.95 9.65
CA PHE A 89 -10.00 -6.98 9.70
C PHE A 89 -8.71 -6.58 8.94
N ALA A 90 -7.61 -7.26 9.22
CA ALA A 90 -6.31 -7.06 8.58
C ALA A 90 -6.28 -7.66 7.16
N ARG A 91 -5.73 -6.92 6.20
CA ARG A 91 -5.57 -7.33 4.79
C ARG A 91 -4.20 -7.97 4.51
N GLY A 92 -3.38 -8.17 5.54
CA GLY A 92 -2.00 -8.60 5.42
C GLY A 92 -1.16 -7.99 6.52
N ASN A 93 0.13 -8.24 6.48
CA ASN A 93 1.09 -7.77 7.47
C ASN A 93 2.47 -7.56 6.83
N VAL A 94 3.06 -6.37 7.04
CA VAL A 94 4.33 -5.99 6.40
C VAL A 94 5.55 -6.73 6.96
N ILE A 95 5.52 -7.15 8.22
CA ILE A 95 6.60 -7.93 8.86
C ILE A 95 6.54 -9.39 8.39
N ASP A 96 5.31 -9.92 8.30
CA ASP A 96 5.05 -11.30 7.87
C ASP A 96 5.18 -11.47 6.33
N GLY A 97 5.26 -10.37 5.56
CA GLY A 97 5.34 -10.40 4.10
C GLY A 97 4.05 -10.86 3.40
N THR A 98 2.90 -10.75 4.08
CA THR A 98 1.63 -11.21 3.52
C THR A 98 0.92 -10.08 2.76
N PHE A 99 0.89 -10.19 1.43
CA PHE A 99 0.40 -9.14 0.54
C PHE A 99 -0.68 -9.60 -0.45
N ASP A 100 -1.33 -10.74 -0.20
CA ASP A 100 -2.27 -11.35 -1.16
C ASP A 100 -3.51 -10.49 -1.46
N ARG A 101 -3.85 -9.58 -0.53
CA ARG A 101 -4.98 -8.64 -0.65
C ARG A 101 -4.53 -7.21 -0.98
N ILE A 102 -3.34 -7.07 -1.55
CA ILE A 102 -2.79 -5.80 -2.00
C ILE A 102 -2.87 -5.72 -3.52
N ARG A 103 -3.49 -4.63 -3.99
CA ARG A 103 -3.58 -4.26 -5.40
C ARG A 103 -2.99 -2.88 -5.60
N TRP A 104 -2.77 -2.49 -6.84
CA TRP A 104 -2.33 -1.13 -7.17
C TRP A 104 -3.33 -0.06 -6.68
N THR A 105 -4.62 -0.40 -6.56
CA THR A 105 -5.66 0.49 -6.04
C THR A 105 -5.74 0.56 -4.51
N GLY A 106 -4.94 -0.21 -3.77
CA GLY A 106 -4.98 -0.26 -2.30
C GLY A 106 -5.17 -1.66 -1.74
N ALA A 107 -5.42 -1.71 -0.43
CA ALA A 107 -5.81 -2.92 0.30
C ALA A 107 -7.31 -3.25 0.08
N LEU A 108 -7.63 -4.51 -0.25
CA LEU A 108 -8.98 -4.96 -0.59
C LEU A 108 -9.93 -5.09 0.60
#